data_AF-A0A0N5CIH4-F1
#
_entry.id   AF-A0A0N5CIH4-F1
#
_cell.length_a   1.000
_cell.length_b   1.000
_cell.length_c   1.000
_cell.angle_alpha   90.00
_cell.angle_beta   90.00
_cell.angle_gamma   90.00
#
_symmetry.space_group_name_H-M   'P 1'
#
loop_
_entity.id
_entity.type
_entity.pdbx_description
1 polymer ?
#
loop_
_entity_poly.entity_id
_entity_poly.type
_entity_poly.pdbx_seq_one_letter_code
_entity_poly.pdbx_strand_id
1 'polypeptide(L)'
;MAHRNNGKRECNDPESDGLLKGWCNTLSKKVEINYKWTIDDFSFYSGEFDKIIKSSNFGTTGNKTMLWCLKTCPGGKCYSCGNYIPLYVELVECNIPEIKAKIKFSILNNKGEKTNISYLQEAKIFNKGVEWGFSKFISKSFLQSRSETLLPDDKLTLFCEMVVMYESVNTGGLSQSTNVENFTSTFVNDIGSMLDSGHFFDCIVKVGDDSIKVHKDVLSSRSSVFKAMFVSSLSESQSSIIEISDFRYEVVREMINYIYKDSTSELQQMAIEILAIADKYNLEGLKTMAEQSLCNTLDIGTVLEYFKISEMYAAKGLKRNCLEFLRNNAPDIINTDDWNAFVRECPELVTDLCKNLLQQYRSSNY
;
A
#
# COMPACT_ATOMS: atom_id res chain seq x y z
N MET A 1 -20.86 24.13 80.61
CA MET A 1 -19.48 24.09 80.08
C MET A 1 -19.52 24.53 78.62
N ALA A 2 -19.02 25.72 78.34
CA ALA A 2 -18.90 26.25 76.99
C ALA A 2 -17.65 25.67 76.32
N HIS A 3 -17.77 25.11 75.11
CA HIS A 3 -16.63 24.80 74.26
C HIS A 3 -16.88 25.21 72.81
N ARG A 4 -16.26 26.35 72.48
CA ARG A 4 -15.64 26.81 71.23
C ARG A 4 -16.06 26.15 69.91
N ASN A 5 -16.73 26.97 69.09
CA ASN A 5 -16.66 26.98 67.63
C ASN A 5 -15.20 27.12 67.16
N ASN A 6 -14.78 26.27 66.22
CA ASN A 6 -13.66 26.54 65.32
C ASN A 6 -14.03 26.03 63.93
N GLY A 7 -14.08 26.95 62.98
CA GLY A 7 -14.51 26.70 61.61
C GLY A 7 -13.60 25.72 60.86
N LYS A 8 -14.23 24.86 60.07
CA LYS A 8 -13.59 24.21 58.92
C LYS A 8 -14.05 24.94 57.67
N ARG A 9 -13.06 25.47 56.94
CA ARG A 9 -13.22 26.03 55.60
C ARG A 9 -13.71 24.92 54.67
N GLU A 10 -14.80 25.18 53.95
CA GLU A 10 -15.15 24.42 52.75
C GLU A 10 -14.09 24.71 51.68
N CYS A 11 -13.37 23.68 51.25
CA CYS A 11 -12.63 23.74 50.00
C CYS A 11 -13.64 23.48 48.88
N ASN A 12 -13.90 24.50 48.06
CA ASN A 12 -14.57 24.31 46.78
C ASN A 12 -13.68 23.40 45.92
N ASP A 13 -14.20 22.25 45.52
CA ASP A 13 -13.60 21.45 44.44
C ASP A 13 -13.67 22.27 43.15
N PRO A 14 -12.54 22.48 42.44
CA PRO A 14 -12.56 23.16 41.16
C PRO A 14 -13.24 22.27 40.11
N GLU A 15 -13.92 22.95 39.20
CA GLU A 15 -14.63 22.46 38.02
C GLU A 15 -14.01 21.18 37.42
N SER A 16 -14.87 20.23 37.07
CA SER A 16 -14.51 19.01 36.37
C SER A 16 -13.80 19.33 35.05
N ASP A 17 -12.47 19.30 35.08
CA ASP A 17 -11.63 19.24 33.89
C ASP A 17 -12.13 18.07 33.03
N GLY A 18 -12.64 18.39 31.85
CA GLY A 18 -13.13 17.40 30.90
C GLY A 18 -12.00 16.44 30.55
N LEU A 19 -12.05 15.23 31.11
CA LEU A 19 -11.09 14.16 30.84
C LEU A 19 -11.09 13.84 29.34
N LEU A 20 -10.09 14.35 28.63
CA LEU A 20 -9.85 14.03 27.23
C LEU A 20 -9.52 12.54 27.12
N LYS A 21 -10.47 11.75 26.61
CA LYS A 21 -10.25 10.32 26.42
C LYS A 21 -9.53 10.13 25.07
N GLY A 22 -8.27 9.74 25.15
CA GLY A 22 -7.49 9.31 24.00
C GLY A 22 -7.95 7.93 23.53
N TRP A 23 -8.08 7.76 22.23
CA TRP A 23 -8.20 6.45 21.60
C TRP A 23 -7.07 6.29 20.59
N CYS A 24 -6.62 5.06 20.41
CA CYS A 24 -5.67 4.67 19.40
C CYS A 24 -6.13 3.34 18.82
N ASN A 25 -6.17 3.27 17.50
CA ASN A 25 -6.40 2.05 16.76
C ASN A 25 -5.18 1.74 15.91
N THR A 26 -4.73 0.49 15.92
CA THR A 26 -3.62 0.03 15.08
C THR A 26 -4.20 -0.76 13.91
N LEU A 27 -4.13 -0.21 12.70
CA LEU A 27 -4.47 -0.94 11.47
C LEU A 27 -3.23 -1.70 10.99
N SER A 28 -3.32 -3.04 10.91
CA SER A 28 -2.25 -3.88 10.39
C SER A 28 -2.59 -4.41 8.99
N LYS A 29 -1.70 -4.21 8.01
CA LYS A 29 -1.81 -4.88 6.70
C LYS A 29 -1.20 -6.27 6.79
N LYS A 30 -1.91 -7.25 6.20
CA LYS A 30 -1.50 -8.65 6.18
C LYS A 30 -1.59 -9.22 4.76
N VAL A 31 -0.75 -10.19 4.46
CA VAL A 31 -0.82 -11.03 3.26
C VAL A 31 -0.84 -12.49 3.67
N GLU A 32 -1.64 -13.30 2.97
CA GLU A 32 -1.71 -14.74 3.15
C GLU A 32 -0.91 -15.41 2.04
N ILE A 33 0.02 -16.29 2.42
CA ILE A 33 0.93 -16.97 1.48
C ILE A 33 0.79 -18.47 1.72
N ASN A 34 0.47 -19.21 0.67
CA ASN A 34 0.42 -20.67 0.67
C ASN A 34 1.45 -21.20 -0.31
N TYR A 35 2.29 -22.13 0.13
CA TYR A 35 3.37 -22.67 -0.69
C TYR A 35 3.45 -24.20 -0.56
N LYS A 36 3.43 -24.87 -1.71
CA LYS A 36 3.59 -26.31 -1.83
C LYS A 36 5.00 -26.62 -2.35
N TRP A 37 5.72 -27.47 -1.63
CA TRP A 37 7.03 -27.97 -2.04
C TRP A 37 7.02 -29.49 -2.07
N THR A 38 7.25 -30.07 -3.25
CA THR A 38 7.39 -31.52 -3.42
C THR A 38 8.87 -31.85 -3.60
N ILE A 39 9.35 -32.81 -2.82
CA ILE A 39 10.70 -33.35 -2.92
C ILE A 39 10.56 -34.71 -3.57
N ASP A 40 10.93 -34.80 -4.84
CA ASP A 40 11.03 -36.07 -5.58
C ASP A 40 12.22 -36.89 -5.08
N ASP A 41 12.15 -38.21 -5.26
CA ASP A 41 13.21 -39.17 -4.87
C ASP A 41 13.67 -38.96 -3.42
N PHE A 42 12.72 -38.78 -2.49
CA PHE A 42 12.97 -38.38 -1.11
C PHE A 42 13.92 -39.33 -0.38
N SER A 43 13.83 -40.64 -0.67
CA SER A 43 14.71 -41.66 -0.10
C SER A 43 16.20 -41.37 -0.35
N PHE A 44 16.56 -40.77 -1.49
CA PHE A 44 17.94 -40.42 -1.83
C PHE A 44 18.53 -39.41 -0.85
N TYR A 45 17.74 -38.42 -0.43
CA TYR A 45 18.17 -37.40 0.52
C TYR A 45 18.13 -37.89 1.97
N SER A 46 17.36 -38.93 2.26
CA SER A 46 17.14 -39.44 3.63
C SER A 46 18.36 -40.14 4.24
N GLY A 47 19.32 -40.57 3.41
CA GLY A 47 20.56 -41.23 3.83
C GLY A 47 21.72 -40.28 4.20
N GLU A 48 21.62 -39.00 3.83
CA GLU A 48 22.69 -38.00 4.07
C GLU A 48 22.39 -37.15 5.29
N PHE A 49 23.04 -37.45 6.43
CA PHE A 49 22.94 -36.65 7.65
C PHE A 49 23.46 -35.22 7.43
N ASP A 50 22.85 -34.25 8.11
CA ASP A 50 23.19 -32.82 8.10
C ASP A 50 23.11 -32.11 6.73
N LYS A 51 22.62 -32.79 5.69
CA LYS A 51 22.38 -32.17 4.38
C LYS A 51 21.07 -31.38 4.36
N ILE A 52 21.21 -30.06 4.33
CA ILE A 52 20.08 -29.13 4.19
C ILE A 52 19.74 -28.98 2.71
N ILE A 53 18.47 -29.16 2.38
CA ILE A 53 17.90 -28.79 1.07
C ILE A 53 16.94 -27.61 1.25
N LYS A 54 16.86 -26.76 0.22
CA LYS A 54 16.00 -25.58 0.19
C LYS A 54 15.01 -25.64 -0.97
N SER A 55 13.82 -25.11 -0.78
CA SER A 55 12.89 -24.87 -1.87
C SER A 55 13.34 -23.69 -2.74
N SER A 56 12.70 -23.51 -3.90
CA SER A 56 12.70 -22.23 -4.60
C SER A 56 12.16 -21.10 -3.71
N ASN A 57 12.56 -19.87 -4.03
CA ASN A 57 12.06 -18.69 -3.34
C ASN A 57 10.58 -18.45 -3.70
N PHE A 58 9.79 -18.02 -2.72
CA PHE A 58 8.38 -17.68 -2.88
C PHE A 58 8.03 -16.43 -2.06
N GLY A 59 6.97 -15.72 -2.43
CA GLY A 59 6.51 -14.52 -1.73
C GLY A 59 6.13 -13.40 -2.67
N THR A 60 6.26 -12.15 -2.21
CA THR A 60 5.93 -10.97 -3.03
C THR A 60 7.19 -10.31 -3.56
N THR A 61 7.10 -9.80 -4.79
CA THR A 61 8.14 -9.05 -5.50
C THR A 61 7.63 -7.65 -5.86
N GLY A 62 8.53 -6.69 -6.10
CA GLY A 62 8.20 -5.32 -6.47
C GLY A 62 8.46 -4.32 -5.34
N ASN A 63 7.56 -3.35 -5.12
CA ASN A 63 7.77 -2.30 -4.12
C ASN A 63 7.86 -2.83 -2.67
N LYS A 64 7.27 -3.99 -2.39
CA LYS A 64 7.32 -4.68 -1.09
C LYS A 64 7.83 -6.10 -1.30
N THR A 65 9.14 -6.24 -1.43
CA THR A 65 9.79 -7.54 -1.63
C THR A 65 9.91 -8.27 -0.30
N MET A 66 9.33 -9.47 -0.23
CA MET A 66 9.58 -10.46 0.82
C MET A 66 9.71 -11.83 0.16
N LEU A 67 10.94 -12.33 0.04
CA LEU A 67 11.23 -13.64 -0.51
C LEU A 67 11.56 -14.61 0.60
N TRP A 68 10.87 -15.74 0.60
CA TRP A 68 10.95 -16.81 1.58
C TRP A 68 11.45 -18.08 0.91
N CYS A 69 12.07 -18.97 1.66
CA CYS A 69 12.28 -20.35 1.22
C CYS A 69 12.02 -21.32 2.36
N LEU A 70 11.62 -22.55 2.03
CA LEU A 70 11.54 -23.64 2.99
C LEU A 70 12.89 -24.34 3.08
N LYS A 71 13.27 -24.76 4.29
CA LYS A 71 14.46 -25.58 4.55
C LYS A 71 14.06 -26.84 5.28
N THR A 72 14.59 -27.97 4.82
CA THR A 72 14.51 -29.24 5.56
C THR A 72 15.84 -29.98 5.50
N CYS A 73 15.99 -30.97 6.38
CA CYS A 73 17.12 -31.89 6.40
C CYS A 73 16.55 -33.32 6.44
N PRO A 74 16.34 -33.97 5.28
CA PRO A 74 15.74 -35.31 5.20
C PRO A 74 16.48 -36.35 6.04
N GLY A 75 17.82 -36.28 6.06
CA GLY A 75 18.68 -37.12 6.91
C GLY A 75 18.75 -36.72 8.39
N GLY A 76 18.10 -35.62 8.81
CA GLY A 76 18.15 -35.12 10.20
C GLY A 76 19.42 -34.30 10.51
N LYS A 77 19.32 -33.40 11.50
CA LYS A 77 20.27 -32.29 11.74
C LYS A 77 21.24 -32.47 12.94
N CYS A 78 21.04 -33.48 13.80
CA CYS A 78 21.86 -33.67 15.02
C CYS A 78 21.64 -35.03 15.71
N TYR A 79 22.61 -35.55 16.46
CA TYR A 79 22.50 -36.84 17.18
C TYR A 79 21.32 -36.94 18.16
N SER A 80 20.90 -35.85 18.80
CA SER A 80 19.78 -35.82 19.75
C SER A 80 18.40 -35.67 19.09
N CYS A 81 18.36 -35.38 17.78
CA CYS A 81 17.15 -35.12 17.00
C CYS A 81 17.11 -35.90 15.67
N GLY A 82 18.10 -36.73 15.36
CA GLY A 82 18.34 -37.35 14.05
C GLY A 82 17.26 -38.32 13.59
N ASN A 83 16.37 -38.72 14.50
CA ASN A 83 15.16 -39.50 14.18
C ASN A 83 14.00 -38.63 13.67
N TYR A 84 14.16 -37.32 13.63
CA TYR A 84 13.17 -36.38 13.11
C TYR A 84 13.71 -35.63 11.89
N ILE A 85 12.80 -35.32 10.98
CA ILE A 85 13.02 -34.42 9.86
C ILE A 85 12.55 -33.02 10.33
N PRO A 86 13.43 -32.02 10.34
CA PRO A 86 13.05 -30.66 10.70
C PRO A 86 12.44 -29.92 9.50
N LEU A 87 11.66 -28.89 9.77
CA LEU A 87 11.13 -28.00 8.73
C LEU A 87 11.13 -26.56 9.22
N TYR A 88 11.72 -25.68 8.42
CA TYR A 88 11.83 -24.25 8.69
C TYR A 88 11.41 -23.44 7.47
N VAL A 89 11.00 -22.20 7.71
CA VAL A 89 10.91 -21.15 6.70
C VAL A 89 11.94 -20.08 7.03
N GLU A 90 12.68 -19.62 6.03
CA GLU A 90 13.66 -18.54 6.10
C GLU A 90 13.17 -17.34 5.29
N LEU A 91 13.33 -16.14 5.83
CA LEU A 91 13.18 -14.89 5.07
C LEU A 91 14.51 -14.59 4.36
N VAL A 92 14.58 -14.84 3.06
CA VAL A 92 15.79 -14.73 2.23
C VAL A 92 16.08 -13.27 1.87
N GLU A 93 15.04 -12.53 1.49
CA GLU A 93 15.16 -11.14 1.07
C GLU A 93 13.97 -10.34 1.58
N CYS A 94 14.22 -9.11 2.03
CA CYS A 94 13.20 -8.23 2.56
C CYS A 94 13.63 -6.77 2.42
N ASN A 95 12.74 -5.91 1.94
CA ASN A 95 12.91 -4.45 1.97
C ASN A 95 12.00 -3.77 3.02
N ILE A 96 11.43 -4.56 3.94
CA ILE A 96 10.53 -4.12 5.00
C ILE A 96 11.24 -4.28 6.36
N PRO A 97 11.23 -3.25 7.23
CA PRO A 97 12.05 -3.22 8.44
C PRO A 97 11.65 -4.22 9.54
N GLU A 98 10.37 -4.54 9.69
CA GLU A 98 9.90 -5.56 10.64
C GLU A 98 8.78 -6.38 10.01
N ILE A 99 8.97 -7.70 9.95
CA ILE A 99 7.94 -8.64 9.50
C ILE A 99 7.55 -9.54 10.67
N LYS A 100 6.24 -9.70 10.89
CA LYS A 100 5.69 -10.68 11.83
C LYS A 100 4.85 -11.69 11.08
N ALA A 101 5.15 -12.98 11.22
CA ALA A 101 4.40 -14.02 10.52
C ALA A 101 3.90 -15.11 11.47
N LYS A 102 2.65 -15.54 11.28
CA LYS A 102 2.13 -16.81 11.80
C LYS A 102 2.31 -17.88 10.73
N ILE A 103 2.80 -19.05 11.13
CA ILE A 103 3.20 -20.11 10.20
C ILE A 103 2.56 -21.42 10.62
N LYS A 104 2.07 -22.14 9.63
CA LYS A 104 1.55 -23.50 9.75
C LYS A 104 2.17 -24.36 8.66
N PHE A 105 2.69 -25.50 9.08
CA PHE A 105 3.23 -26.54 8.21
C PHE A 105 2.34 -27.78 8.25
N SER A 106 2.28 -28.49 7.13
CA SER A 106 1.61 -29.77 7.01
C SER A 106 2.26 -30.60 5.90
N ILE A 107 1.92 -31.89 5.86
CA ILE A 107 2.28 -32.80 4.77
C ILE A 107 1.00 -33.14 4.02
N LEU A 108 1.05 -33.05 2.69
CA LEU A 108 -0.07 -33.50 1.85
C LEU A 108 0.05 -35.01 1.63
N ASN A 109 -1.01 -35.74 1.91
CA ASN A 109 -1.07 -37.17 1.60
C ASN A 109 -1.36 -37.40 0.10
N ASN A 110 -1.42 -38.66 -0.32
CA ASN A 110 -1.75 -39.08 -1.69
C ASN A 110 -3.14 -38.65 -2.20
N LYS A 111 -4.03 -38.15 -1.32
CA LYS A 111 -5.32 -37.54 -1.67
C LYS A 111 -5.29 -36.00 -1.70
N GLY A 112 -4.13 -35.40 -1.39
CA GLY A 112 -3.98 -33.95 -1.25
C GLY A 112 -4.50 -33.38 0.08
N GLU A 113 -4.82 -34.23 1.05
CA GLU A 113 -5.30 -33.80 2.37
C GLU A 113 -4.13 -33.44 3.29
N LYS A 114 -4.32 -32.40 4.11
CA LYS A 114 -3.29 -31.92 5.06
C LYS A 114 -3.22 -32.84 6.28
N THR A 115 -2.02 -33.36 6.56
CA THR A 115 -1.69 -34.21 7.72
C THR A 115 -0.46 -33.67 8.44
N ASN A 116 -0.10 -34.23 9.60
CA ASN A 116 1.05 -33.80 10.42
C ASN A 116 1.12 -32.26 10.60
N ILE A 117 -0.01 -31.67 11.01
CA ILE A 117 -0.16 -30.22 11.08
C ILE A 117 0.58 -29.71 12.30
N SER A 118 1.52 -28.78 12.09
CA SER A 118 2.23 -28.06 13.14
C SER A 118 2.13 -26.57 12.87
N TYR A 119 1.82 -25.76 13.88
CA TYR A 119 1.75 -24.30 13.74
C TYR A 119 2.42 -23.60 14.91
N LEU A 120 3.02 -22.45 14.64
CA LEU A 120 3.62 -21.61 15.67
C LEU A 120 2.50 -20.90 16.42
N GLN A 121 2.40 -21.11 17.73
CA GLN A 121 1.33 -20.53 18.56
C GLN A 121 1.35 -18.99 18.53
N GLU A 122 2.53 -18.41 18.40
CA GLU A 122 2.76 -16.97 18.35
C GLU A 122 3.29 -16.55 16.98
N ALA A 123 2.99 -15.31 16.59
CA ALA A 123 3.64 -14.69 15.45
C ALA A 123 5.14 -14.53 15.74
N LYS A 124 5.99 -14.92 14.80
CA LYS A 124 7.44 -14.77 14.91
C LYS A 124 7.92 -13.58 14.11
N ILE A 125 8.93 -12.90 14.65
CA ILE A 125 9.60 -11.78 13.99
C ILE A 125 10.63 -12.34 13.02
N PHE A 126 10.60 -11.84 11.79
CA PHE A 126 11.54 -12.19 10.73
C PHE A 126 12.31 -10.95 10.30
N ASN A 127 13.63 -11.13 10.20
CA ASN A 127 14.57 -10.25 9.51
C ASN A 127 15.26 -11.07 8.41
N LYS A 128 15.96 -10.39 7.49
CA LYS A 128 16.73 -11.08 6.44
C LYS A 128 17.68 -12.11 7.06
N GLY A 129 17.58 -13.37 6.60
CA GLY A 129 18.35 -14.52 7.07
C GLY A 129 17.79 -15.23 8.31
N VAL A 130 16.73 -14.73 8.94
CA VAL A 130 16.11 -15.38 10.11
C VAL A 130 15.22 -16.53 9.65
N GLU A 131 15.32 -17.66 10.36
CA GLU A 131 14.49 -18.85 10.13
C GLU A 131 13.69 -19.23 11.38
N TRP A 132 12.45 -19.68 11.18
CA TRP A 132 11.61 -20.25 12.22
C TRP A 132 10.92 -21.53 11.74
N GLY A 133 10.67 -22.45 12.67
CA GLY A 133 10.06 -23.74 12.36
C GLY A 133 10.24 -24.75 13.47
N PHE A 134 10.26 -26.03 13.11
CA PHE A 134 10.27 -27.14 14.05
C PHE A 134 11.49 -28.02 13.81
N SER A 135 12.34 -28.15 14.83
CA SER A 135 13.46 -29.10 14.82
C SER A 135 13.01 -30.56 14.85
N LYS A 136 11.77 -30.81 15.28
CA LYS A 136 11.14 -32.14 15.34
C LYS A 136 9.78 -32.12 14.63
N PHE A 137 9.76 -31.74 13.35
CA PHE A 137 8.50 -31.59 12.59
C PHE A 137 7.80 -32.94 12.34
N ILE A 138 8.54 -33.97 11.90
CA ILE A 138 8.01 -35.31 11.73
C ILE A 138 9.04 -36.37 12.08
N SER A 139 8.61 -37.45 12.75
CA SER A 139 9.46 -38.61 13.00
C SER A 139 9.68 -39.40 11.70
N LYS A 140 10.92 -39.78 11.42
CA LYS A 140 11.28 -40.65 10.29
C LYS A 140 10.56 -41.99 10.34
N SER A 141 10.45 -42.61 11.52
CA SER A 141 9.76 -43.90 11.67
C SER A 141 8.26 -43.77 11.39
N PHE A 142 7.65 -42.66 11.82
CA PHE A 142 6.25 -42.38 11.52
C PHE A 142 6.03 -42.16 10.02
N LEU A 143 6.88 -41.34 9.39
CA LEU A 143 6.84 -41.09 7.95
C LEU A 143 6.99 -42.39 7.14
N GLN A 144 7.95 -43.25 7.53
CA GLN A 144 8.19 -44.53 6.89
C GLN A 144 7.05 -45.53 7.11
N SER A 145 6.44 -45.58 8.30
CA SER A 145 5.26 -46.42 8.57
C SER A 145 4.01 -46.03 7.77
N ARG A 146 4.03 -44.84 7.16
CA ARG A 146 2.94 -44.26 6.37
C ARG A 146 3.41 -43.91 4.95
N SER A 147 4.44 -44.58 4.42
CA SER A 147 5.04 -44.26 3.13
C SER A 147 4.05 -44.30 1.97
N GLU A 148 3.14 -45.28 1.94
CA GLU A 148 2.10 -45.38 0.89
C GLU A 148 1.20 -44.14 0.79
N THR A 149 1.01 -43.42 1.90
CA THR A 149 0.13 -42.26 1.96
C THR A 149 0.90 -40.93 2.00
N LEU A 150 2.05 -40.88 2.65
CA LEU A 150 2.83 -39.64 2.86
C LEU A 150 4.06 -39.51 1.95
N LEU A 151 4.46 -40.61 1.29
CA LEU A 151 5.55 -40.67 0.31
C LEU A 151 5.10 -41.40 -0.97
N PRO A 152 3.94 -41.04 -1.58
CA PRO A 152 3.53 -41.65 -2.83
C PRO A 152 4.61 -41.42 -3.90
N ASP A 153 4.99 -42.49 -4.60
CA ASP A 153 6.07 -42.47 -5.61
C ASP A 153 7.40 -41.91 -5.08
N ASP A 154 7.72 -42.15 -3.80
CA ASP A 154 8.89 -41.62 -3.09
C ASP A 154 8.94 -40.07 -3.03
N LYS A 155 7.77 -39.43 -3.05
CA LYS A 155 7.66 -37.96 -3.02
C LYS A 155 7.15 -37.45 -1.68
N LEU A 156 7.95 -36.62 -1.01
CA LEU A 156 7.47 -35.89 0.17
C LEU A 156 6.88 -34.54 -0.25
N THR A 157 5.59 -34.33 0.01
CA THR A 157 4.94 -33.04 -0.27
C THR A 157 4.71 -32.23 1.01
N LEU A 158 5.51 -31.18 1.18
CA LEU A 158 5.40 -30.21 2.26
C LEU A 158 4.49 -29.04 1.86
N PHE A 159 3.69 -28.57 2.81
CA PHE A 159 2.78 -27.45 2.59
C PHE A 159 2.93 -26.43 3.72
N CYS A 160 3.19 -25.18 3.34
CA CYS A 160 3.36 -24.04 4.23
C CYS A 160 2.21 -23.05 4.03
N GLU A 161 1.58 -22.65 5.13
CA GLU A 161 0.55 -21.61 5.18
C GLU A 161 1.06 -20.50 6.10
N MET A 162 1.09 -19.27 5.61
CA MET A 162 1.64 -18.12 6.33
C MET A 162 0.66 -16.95 6.30
N VAL A 163 0.52 -16.29 7.45
CA VAL A 163 -0.13 -14.98 7.54
C VAL A 163 0.94 -13.99 7.96
N VAL A 164 1.33 -13.11 7.03
CA VAL A 164 2.45 -12.18 7.18
C VAL A 164 1.91 -10.77 7.39
N MET A 165 2.23 -10.17 8.54
CA MET A 165 1.99 -8.76 8.84
C MET A 165 3.26 -7.97 8.57
N TYR A 166 3.16 -6.94 7.74
CA TYR A 166 4.31 -6.19 7.22
C TYR A 166 4.17 -4.67 7.34
N GLU A 167 3.04 -4.18 7.86
CA GLU A 167 2.80 -2.76 8.08
C GLU A 167 1.79 -2.60 9.21
N SER A 168 2.07 -1.70 10.15
CA SER A 168 1.14 -1.29 11.20
C SER A 168 1.09 0.23 11.28
N VAL A 169 -0.10 0.81 11.09
CA VAL A 169 -0.32 2.26 11.20
C VAL A 169 -1.18 2.52 12.43
N ASN A 170 -0.68 3.38 13.32
CA ASN A 170 -1.45 3.84 14.48
C ASN A 170 -2.23 5.09 14.09
N THR A 171 -3.55 5.01 14.17
CA THR A 171 -4.45 6.17 14.06
C THR A 171 -5.04 6.43 15.43
N GLY A 172 -4.74 7.60 16.00
CA GLY A 172 -5.27 8.00 17.30
C GLY A 172 -5.87 9.39 17.26
N GLY A 173 -6.76 9.65 18.21
CA GLY A 173 -7.43 10.93 18.37
C GLY A 173 -7.86 11.15 19.81
N LEU A 174 -8.15 12.41 20.14
CA LEU A 174 -8.82 12.77 21.38
C LEU A 174 -10.31 12.89 21.06
N SER A 175 -11.16 12.08 21.71
CA SER A 175 -12.61 12.13 21.51
C SER A 175 -13.31 12.59 22.78
N GLN A 176 -14.22 13.55 22.65
CA GLN A 176 -15.25 13.77 23.68
C GLN A 176 -16.25 12.61 23.57
N SER A 177 -16.43 11.89 24.67
CA SER A 177 -17.18 10.64 24.71
C SER A 177 -18.62 10.78 24.24
N THR A 178 -18.98 10.07 23.16
CA THR A 178 -20.29 9.45 23.00
C THR A 178 -20.09 8.06 22.40
N ASN A 179 -20.71 7.04 23.00
CA ASN A 179 -20.76 5.67 22.48
C ASN A 179 -21.66 5.66 21.25
N VAL A 180 -21.14 6.16 20.15
CA VAL A 180 -21.81 6.14 18.85
C VAL A 180 -21.10 5.01 18.09
N GLU A 181 -21.84 3.95 17.76
CA GLU A 181 -21.40 2.90 16.85
C GLU A 181 -20.70 3.54 15.63
N ASN A 182 -19.70 2.89 15.04
CA ASN A 182 -19.01 3.39 13.85
C ASN A 182 -20.02 3.60 12.69
N PHE A 183 -20.71 4.74 12.67
CA PHE A 183 -21.50 5.17 11.53
C PHE A 183 -20.50 5.56 10.45
N THR A 184 -20.37 4.71 9.44
CA THR A 184 -19.79 5.12 8.18
C THR A 184 -20.67 6.22 7.61
N SER A 185 -20.12 7.43 7.47
CA SER A 185 -20.84 8.57 6.90
C SER A 185 -21.38 8.22 5.52
N THR A 186 -22.67 8.49 5.28
CA THR A 186 -23.30 8.36 3.96
C THR A 186 -23.11 9.60 3.10
N PHE A 187 -22.55 10.68 3.65
CA PHE A 187 -22.50 12.00 3.02
C PHE A 187 -21.96 11.98 1.58
N VAL A 188 -20.86 11.27 1.32
CA VAL A 188 -20.28 11.20 -0.03
C VAL A 188 -21.21 10.50 -1.01
N ASN A 189 -21.93 9.47 -0.56
CA ASN A 189 -22.93 8.78 -1.39
C ASN A 189 -24.14 9.69 -1.64
N ASP A 190 -24.58 10.41 -0.61
CA ASP A 190 -25.72 11.32 -0.69
C ASP A 190 -25.42 12.48 -1.67
N ILE A 191 -24.25 13.11 -1.57
CA ILE A 191 -23.79 14.13 -2.53
C ILE A 191 -23.58 13.52 -3.92
N GLY A 192 -22.96 12.34 -4.01
CA GLY A 192 -22.77 11.61 -5.27
C GLY A 192 -24.08 11.37 -6.02
N SER A 193 -25.16 11.04 -5.31
CA SER A 193 -26.48 10.81 -5.88
C SER A 193 -27.12 12.08 -6.51
N MET A 194 -26.70 13.27 -6.07
CA MET A 194 -27.14 14.53 -6.67
C MET A 194 -26.63 14.65 -8.12
N LEU A 195 -25.39 14.24 -8.38
CA LEU A 195 -24.84 14.20 -9.73
C LEU A 195 -25.57 13.18 -10.61
N ASP A 196 -25.78 11.97 -10.08
CA ASP A 196 -26.38 10.86 -10.83
C ASP A 196 -27.86 11.12 -11.19
N SER A 197 -28.61 11.77 -10.30
CA SER A 197 -30.02 12.14 -10.55
C SER A 197 -30.16 13.33 -11.50
N GLY A 198 -29.19 14.24 -11.53
CA GLY A 198 -29.23 15.47 -12.33
C GLY A 198 -30.40 16.41 -11.96
N HIS A 199 -31.02 16.23 -10.80
CA HIS A 199 -32.08 17.10 -10.28
C HIS A 199 -31.50 18.35 -9.61
N PHE A 200 -32.28 19.42 -9.54
CA PHE A 200 -31.93 20.69 -8.88
C PHE A 200 -30.61 21.35 -9.35
N PHE A 201 -30.10 20.92 -10.51
CA PHE A 201 -28.95 21.54 -11.13
C PHE A 201 -29.24 23.02 -11.43
N ASP A 202 -28.25 23.85 -11.21
CA ASP A 202 -28.28 25.28 -11.47
C ASP A 202 -27.13 25.70 -12.41
N CYS A 203 -26.35 24.73 -12.90
CA CYS A 203 -25.26 24.91 -13.85
C CYS A 203 -25.09 23.68 -14.77
N ILE A 204 -24.57 23.93 -15.98
CA ILE A 204 -24.22 22.92 -16.97
C ILE A 204 -22.75 23.11 -17.33
N VAL A 205 -21.96 22.05 -17.23
CA VAL A 205 -20.61 22.00 -17.82
C VAL A 205 -20.75 21.39 -19.21
N LYS A 206 -20.34 22.13 -20.23
CA LYS A 206 -20.39 21.74 -21.64
C LYS A 206 -18.99 21.40 -22.15
N VAL A 207 -18.88 20.27 -22.86
CA VAL A 207 -17.64 19.78 -23.47
C VAL A 207 -17.95 19.34 -24.89
N GLY A 208 -17.67 20.19 -25.87
CA GLY A 208 -18.12 19.95 -27.25
C GLY A 208 -19.65 19.86 -27.32
N ASP A 209 -20.17 18.73 -27.82
CA ASP A 209 -21.60 18.48 -27.92
C ASP A 209 -22.19 17.84 -26.63
N ASP A 210 -21.33 17.37 -25.73
CA ASP A 210 -21.72 16.75 -24.48
C ASP A 210 -21.94 17.77 -23.36
N SER A 211 -22.78 17.42 -22.39
CA SER A 211 -23.07 18.27 -21.24
C SER A 211 -23.30 17.49 -19.95
N ILE A 212 -22.92 18.10 -18.83
CA ILE A 212 -23.05 17.54 -17.48
C ILE A 212 -23.82 18.55 -16.62
N LYS A 213 -24.96 18.11 -16.07
CA LYS A 213 -25.75 18.90 -15.11
C LYS A 213 -25.07 18.87 -13.75
N VAL A 214 -24.81 20.05 -13.19
CA VAL A 214 -24.02 20.21 -11.96
C VAL A 214 -24.61 21.31 -11.07
N HIS A 215 -24.06 21.41 -9.86
CA HIS A 215 -24.50 22.31 -8.81
C HIS A 215 -23.37 23.28 -8.47
N LYS A 216 -23.62 24.59 -8.58
CA LYS A 216 -22.60 25.63 -8.33
C LYS A 216 -22.00 25.53 -6.95
N ASP A 217 -22.81 25.26 -5.93
CA ASP A 217 -22.35 25.17 -4.54
C ASP A 217 -21.38 24.01 -4.32
N VAL A 218 -21.63 22.85 -4.94
CA VAL A 218 -20.74 21.69 -4.83
C VAL A 218 -19.41 21.97 -5.54
N LEU A 219 -19.46 22.50 -6.76
CA LEU A 219 -18.26 22.89 -7.51
C LEU A 219 -17.44 23.95 -6.76
N SER A 220 -18.09 25.01 -6.26
CA SER A 220 -17.45 26.11 -5.53
C SER A 220 -16.83 25.68 -4.20
N SER A 221 -17.43 24.69 -3.54
CA SER A 221 -16.92 24.17 -2.26
C SER A 221 -15.65 23.33 -2.45
N ARG A 222 -15.48 22.72 -3.62
CA ARG A 222 -14.43 21.74 -3.90
C ARG A 222 -13.32 22.26 -4.80
N SER A 223 -13.56 23.35 -5.53
CA SER A 223 -12.58 24.02 -6.38
C SER A 223 -12.61 25.52 -6.15
N SER A 224 -11.45 26.08 -5.79
CA SER A 224 -11.30 27.54 -5.69
C SER A 224 -11.46 28.24 -7.04
N VAL A 225 -11.17 27.55 -8.14
CA VAL A 225 -11.29 28.08 -9.50
C VAL A 225 -12.75 28.20 -9.90
N PHE A 226 -13.56 27.16 -9.67
CA PHE A 226 -15.01 27.26 -9.86
C PHE A 226 -15.62 28.30 -8.93
N LYS A 227 -15.20 28.37 -7.66
CA LYS A 227 -15.65 29.40 -6.73
C LYS A 227 -15.38 30.81 -7.26
N ALA A 228 -14.15 31.09 -7.70
CA ALA A 228 -13.78 32.38 -8.25
C ALA A 228 -14.60 32.71 -9.52
N MET A 229 -14.78 31.72 -10.40
CA MET A 229 -15.59 31.85 -11.62
C MET A 229 -17.04 32.22 -11.30
N PHE A 230 -17.68 31.55 -10.33
CA PHE A 230 -19.07 31.86 -10.00
C PHE A 230 -19.23 33.18 -9.25
N VAL A 231 -18.28 33.53 -8.37
CA VAL A 231 -18.32 34.81 -7.64
C VAL A 231 -18.16 35.98 -8.59
N SER A 232 -17.26 35.91 -9.59
CA SER A 232 -17.09 36.97 -10.58
C SER A 232 -18.31 37.12 -11.50
N SER A 233 -19.02 36.03 -11.79
CA SER A 233 -20.24 36.03 -12.61
C SER A 233 -21.51 36.50 -11.88
N LEU A 234 -21.48 36.77 -10.57
CA LEU A 234 -22.65 37.26 -9.82
C LEU A 234 -23.15 38.63 -10.32
N SER A 235 -22.32 39.38 -11.05
CA SER A 235 -22.67 40.68 -11.64
C SER A 235 -23.29 40.63 -13.04
N GLU A 236 -23.26 39.47 -13.74
CA GLU A 236 -23.76 39.32 -15.10
C GLU A 236 -24.85 38.23 -15.16
N SER A 237 -26.04 38.61 -15.61
CA SER A 237 -27.22 37.74 -15.59
C SER A 237 -27.13 36.52 -16.52
N GLN A 238 -27.42 35.35 -15.96
CA GLN A 238 -28.12 34.20 -16.55
C GLN A 238 -27.52 33.46 -17.76
N SER A 239 -26.24 33.12 -17.75
CA SER A 239 -25.86 31.86 -18.40
C SER A 239 -25.08 30.98 -17.43
N SER A 240 -25.73 29.92 -16.93
CA SER A 240 -25.10 28.96 -16.04
C SER A 240 -24.41 27.84 -16.84
N ILE A 241 -23.79 28.17 -17.98
CA ILE A 241 -23.06 27.21 -18.81
C ILE A 241 -21.57 27.51 -18.65
N ILE A 242 -20.81 26.50 -18.23
CA ILE A 242 -19.34 26.53 -18.23
C ILE A 242 -18.89 25.70 -19.42
N GLU A 243 -18.15 26.30 -20.34
CA GLU A 243 -17.55 25.58 -21.46
C GLU A 243 -16.12 25.18 -21.13
N ILE A 244 -15.81 23.89 -21.27
CA ILE A 244 -14.47 23.33 -21.10
C ILE A 244 -14.08 22.71 -22.44
N SER A 245 -13.14 23.34 -23.15
CA SER A 245 -12.75 22.96 -24.51
C SER A 245 -11.35 22.35 -24.60
N ASP A 246 -10.56 22.42 -23.54
CA ASP A 246 -9.17 21.95 -23.51
C ASP A 246 -9.03 20.50 -23.03
N PHE A 247 -10.13 19.86 -22.65
CA PHE A 247 -10.18 18.46 -22.22
C PHE A 247 -11.31 17.70 -22.90
N ARG A 248 -11.10 16.41 -23.13
CA ARG A 248 -12.13 15.50 -23.64
C ARG A 248 -13.19 15.24 -22.56
N TYR A 249 -14.39 14.86 -23.01
CA TYR A 249 -15.54 14.66 -22.12
C TYR A 249 -15.24 13.68 -20.97
N GLU A 250 -14.50 12.61 -21.22
CA GLU A 250 -14.19 11.58 -20.22
C GLU A 250 -13.37 12.15 -19.05
N VAL A 251 -12.40 13.01 -19.35
CA VAL A 251 -11.52 13.65 -18.35
C VAL A 251 -12.31 14.63 -17.50
N VAL A 252 -13.16 15.44 -18.14
CA VAL A 252 -14.05 16.37 -17.44
C VAL A 252 -15.05 15.61 -16.57
N ARG A 253 -15.62 14.51 -17.07
CA ARG A 253 -16.53 13.65 -16.31
C ARG A 253 -15.85 13.08 -15.07
N GLU A 254 -14.62 12.60 -15.17
CA GLU A 254 -13.89 12.09 -14.00
C GLU A 254 -13.54 13.20 -12.99
N MET A 255 -13.19 14.41 -13.45
CA MET A 255 -13.05 15.56 -12.57
C MET A 255 -14.34 15.86 -11.80
N ILE A 256 -15.49 15.87 -12.49
CA ILE A 256 -16.79 16.11 -11.86
C ILE A 256 -17.15 14.95 -10.91
N ASN A 257 -16.91 13.70 -11.29
CA ASN A 257 -17.08 12.54 -10.41
C ASN A 257 -16.26 12.71 -9.12
N TYR A 258 -15.00 13.09 -9.21
CA TYR A 258 -14.16 13.36 -8.03
C TYR A 258 -14.75 14.47 -7.14
N ILE A 259 -15.23 15.57 -7.74
CA ILE A 259 -15.80 16.68 -6.98
C ILE A 259 -17.00 16.21 -6.13
N TYR A 260 -17.84 15.31 -6.65
CA TYR A 260 -19.05 14.82 -5.98
C TYR A 260 -18.83 13.58 -5.10
N LYS A 261 -17.92 12.69 -5.50
CA LYS A 261 -17.79 11.31 -4.96
C LYS A 261 -16.44 11.05 -4.31
N ASP A 262 -15.54 12.04 -4.28
CA ASP A 262 -14.17 11.95 -3.73
C ASP A 262 -13.37 10.76 -4.30
N SER A 263 -13.71 10.31 -5.51
CA SER A 263 -13.18 9.12 -6.16
C SER A 263 -13.31 9.19 -7.68
N THR A 264 -12.48 8.41 -8.38
CA THR A 264 -12.42 8.30 -9.85
C THR A 264 -12.14 6.86 -10.23
N SER A 265 -12.79 6.32 -11.26
CA SER A 265 -12.68 4.91 -11.65
C SER A 265 -11.66 4.65 -12.76
N GLU A 266 -11.42 5.62 -13.64
CA GLU A 266 -10.65 5.41 -14.89
C GLU A 266 -9.26 6.06 -14.87
N LEU A 267 -8.72 6.34 -13.68
CA LEU A 267 -7.57 7.21 -13.52
C LEU A 267 -6.28 6.68 -14.19
N GLN A 268 -6.13 5.37 -14.34
CA GLN A 268 -4.93 4.77 -14.95
C GLN A 268 -4.75 5.12 -16.44
N GLN A 269 -5.83 5.18 -17.22
CA GLN A 269 -5.75 5.35 -18.68
C GLN A 269 -5.52 6.80 -19.12
N MET A 270 -5.85 7.75 -18.24
CA MET A 270 -5.84 9.19 -18.53
C MET A 270 -5.12 10.00 -17.43
N ALA A 271 -4.19 9.36 -16.71
CA ALA A 271 -3.56 9.95 -15.52
C ALA A 271 -2.89 11.31 -15.80
N ILE A 272 -2.28 11.50 -16.98
CA ILE A 272 -1.66 12.77 -17.38
C ILE A 272 -2.74 13.86 -17.59
N GLU A 273 -3.82 13.55 -18.32
CA GLU A 273 -4.92 14.49 -18.55
C GLU A 273 -5.64 14.83 -17.23
N ILE A 274 -5.80 13.85 -16.33
CA ILE A 274 -6.37 14.06 -14.99
C ILE A 274 -5.44 14.93 -14.13
N LEU A 275 -4.13 14.75 -14.20
CA LEU A 275 -3.18 15.61 -13.50
C LEU A 275 -3.31 17.05 -13.98
N ALA A 276 -3.41 17.25 -15.30
CA ALA A 276 -3.54 18.55 -15.93
C ALA A 276 -4.83 19.27 -15.54
N ILE A 277 -5.98 18.58 -15.62
CA ILE A 277 -7.27 19.18 -15.24
C ILE A 277 -7.35 19.44 -13.73
N ALA A 278 -6.77 18.57 -12.91
CA ALA A 278 -6.74 18.75 -11.46
C ALA A 278 -5.92 19.98 -11.07
N ASP A 279 -4.77 20.20 -11.71
CA ASP A 279 -3.98 21.43 -11.52
C ASP A 279 -4.77 22.67 -11.97
N LYS A 280 -5.36 22.63 -13.18
CA LYS A 280 -6.14 23.76 -13.74
C LYS A 280 -7.29 24.19 -12.83
N TYR A 281 -8.00 23.25 -12.22
CA TYR A 281 -9.15 23.52 -11.34
C TYR A 281 -8.78 23.50 -9.84
N ASN A 282 -7.49 23.45 -9.51
CA ASN A 282 -6.95 23.44 -8.15
C ASN A 282 -7.58 22.36 -7.24
N LEU A 283 -7.52 21.11 -7.69
CA LEU A 283 -8.06 19.92 -7.04
C LEU A 283 -6.92 19.04 -6.49
N GLU A 284 -6.30 19.46 -5.39
CA GLU A 284 -5.09 18.82 -4.84
C GLU A 284 -5.22 17.32 -4.54
N GLY A 285 -6.38 16.85 -4.08
CA GLY A 285 -6.60 15.41 -3.83
C GLY A 285 -6.62 14.60 -5.14
N LEU A 286 -7.31 15.10 -6.18
CA LEU A 286 -7.32 14.47 -7.50
C LEU A 286 -5.93 14.50 -8.14
N LYS A 287 -5.22 15.62 -7.98
CA LYS A 287 -3.83 15.79 -8.40
C LYS A 287 -2.94 14.71 -7.77
N THR A 288 -3.06 14.52 -6.45
CA THR A 288 -2.33 13.48 -5.70
C THR A 288 -2.66 12.07 -6.19
N MET A 289 -3.93 11.77 -6.48
CA MET A 289 -4.34 10.47 -7.03
C MET A 289 -3.71 10.22 -8.40
N ALA A 290 -3.69 11.24 -9.27
CA ALA A 290 -3.05 11.19 -10.59
C ALA A 290 -1.54 10.95 -10.48
N GLU A 291 -0.85 11.67 -9.59
CA GLU A 291 0.56 11.46 -9.30
C GLU A 291 0.86 10.02 -8.88
N GLN A 292 0.04 9.45 -8.00
CA GLN A 292 0.22 8.07 -7.53
C GLN A 292 0.06 7.06 -8.67
N SER A 293 -0.92 7.26 -9.55
CA SER A 293 -1.11 6.38 -10.70
C SER A 293 0.05 6.44 -11.68
N LEU A 294 0.57 7.64 -11.97
CA LEU A 294 1.76 7.81 -12.80
C LEU A 294 2.98 7.12 -12.15
N CYS A 295 3.17 7.27 -10.84
CA CYS A 295 4.26 6.59 -10.11
C CYS A 295 4.18 5.06 -10.22
N ASN A 296 2.98 4.47 -10.30
CA ASN A 296 2.81 3.02 -10.44
C ASN A 296 3.20 2.49 -11.83
N THR A 297 3.32 3.37 -12.83
CA THR A 297 3.71 3.04 -14.21
C THR A 297 5.09 3.58 -14.58
N LEU A 298 5.87 3.98 -13.57
CA LEU A 298 7.19 4.54 -13.75
C LEU A 298 8.20 3.47 -14.17
N ASP A 299 8.86 3.68 -15.30
CA ASP A 299 9.91 2.83 -15.85
C ASP A 299 10.97 3.66 -16.60
N ILE A 300 11.94 2.99 -17.22
CA ILE A 300 13.03 3.64 -17.97
C ILE A 300 12.50 4.47 -19.15
N GLY A 301 11.44 4.02 -19.83
CA GLY A 301 10.86 4.70 -20.98
C GLY A 301 9.97 5.89 -20.58
N THR A 302 9.30 5.81 -19.43
CA THR A 302 8.33 6.83 -19.00
C THR A 302 8.94 7.92 -18.09
N VAL A 303 10.04 7.64 -17.38
CA VAL A 303 10.55 8.52 -16.32
C VAL A 303 10.91 9.93 -16.78
N LEU A 304 11.49 10.08 -17.98
CA LEU A 304 11.89 11.41 -18.48
C LEU A 304 10.66 12.25 -18.85
N GLU A 305 9.65 11.64 -19.47
CA GLU A 305 8.38 12.29 -19.77
C GLU A 305 7.64 12.67 -18.48
N TYR A 306 7.53 11.75 -17.53
CA TYR A 306 6.87 12.00 -16.25
C TYR A 306 7.60 13.06 -15.43
N PHE A 307 8.92 13.15 -15.52
CA PHE A 307 9.67 14.24 -14.91
C PHE A 307 9.30 15.59 -15.53
N LYS A 308 9.24 15.71 -16.88
CA LYS A 308 8.77 16.94 -17.56
C LYS A 308 7.36 17.33 -17.09
N ILE A 309 6.44 16.36 -17.08
CA ILE A 309 5.05 16.54 -16.65
C ILE A 309 4.98 16.98 -15.19
N SER A 310 5.83 16.41 -14.34
CA SER A 310 5.84 16.74 -12.91
C SER A 310 6.23 18.18 -12.63
N GLU A 311 7.10 18.75 -13.46
CA GLU A 311 7.49 20.16 -13.39
C GLU A 311 6.39 21.05 -13.95
N MET A 312 5.84 20.69 -15.12
CA MET A 312 4.79 21.43 -15.81
C MET A 312 3.56 21.66 -14.93
N TYR A 313 3.14 20.65 -14.17
CA TYR A 313 1.98 20.74 -13.27
C TYR A 313 2.35 20.87 -11.80
N ALA A 314 3.61 21.23 -11.47
CA ALA A 314 4.09 21.34 -10.08
C ALA A 314 3.70 20.14 -9.19
N ALA A 315 3.75 18.93 -9.74
CA ALA A 315 3.33 17.68 -9.12
C ALA A 315 4.48 17.10 -8.28
N LYS A 316 4.50 17.48 -7.00
CA LYS A 316 5.66 17.30 -6.11
C LYS A 316 5.95 15.84 -5.80
N GLY A 317 4.93 15.03 -5.58
CA GLY A 317 5.06 13.60 -5.29
C GLY A 317 5.60 12.85 -6.51
N LEU A 318 5.05 13.10 -7.70
CA LEU A 318 5.56 12.52 -8.95
C LEU A 318 7.02 12.92 -9.20
N LYS A 319 7.35 14.22 -9.07
CA LYS A 319 8.71 14.74 -9.22
C LYS A 319 9.70 14.00 -8.31
N ARG A 320 9.35 13.85 -7.03
CA ARG A 320 10.18 13.13 -6.05
C ARG A 320 10.45 11.69 -6.47
N ASN A 321 9.42 10.95 -6.88
CA ASN A 321 9.58 9.55 -7.31
C ASN A 321 10.38 9.44 -8.61
N CYS A 322 10.20 10.36 -9.56
CA CYS A 322 11.01 10.42 -10.79
C CYS A 322 12.50 10.63 -10.47
N LEU A 323 12.83 11.58 -9.59
CA LEU A 323 14.21 11.83 -9.15
C LEU A 323 14.85 10.59 -8.49
N GLU A 324 14.09 9.90 -7.63
CA GLU A 324 14.54 8.67 -6.98
C GLU A 324 14.78 7.54 -8.00
N PHE A 325 13.88 7.38 -8.97
CA PHE A 325 14.03 6.38 -10.04
C PHE A 325 15.22 6.68 -10.94
N LEU A 326 15.37 7.94 -11.38
CA LEU A 326 16.51 8.40 -12.18
C LEU A 326 17.83 8.10 -11.48
N ARG A 327 17.91 8.36 -10.17
CA ARG A 327 19.10 8.09 -9.38
C ARG A 327 19.44 6.60 -9.35
N ASN A 328 18.45 5.75 -9.12
CA ASN A 328 18.67 4.31 -8.95
C ASN A 328 18.98 3.58 -10.27
N ASN A 329 18.57 4.16 -11.41
CA ASN A 329 18.71 3.55 -12.74
C ASN A 329 19.55 4.41 -13.70
N ALA A 330 20.33 5.37 -13.17
CA ALA A 330 21.08 6.33 -13.99
C ALA A 330 21.93 5.68 -15.10
N PRO A 331 22.70 4.58 -14.86
CA PRO A 331 23.51 3.96 -15.90
C PRO A 331 22.71 3.48 -17.12
N ASP A 332 21.48 3.03 -16.90
CA ASP A 332 20.61 2.50 -17.94
C ASP A 332 19.86 3.60 -18.70
N ILE A 333 19.73 4.79 -18.09
CA ILE A 333 18.99 5.93 -18.67
C ILE A 333 19.92 6.87 -19.44
N ILE A 334 21.10 7.22 -18.90
CA ILE A 334 21.97 8.25 -19.52
C ILE A 334 22.51 7.87 -20.90
N ASN A 335 22.48 6.58 -21.24
CA ASN A 335 22.99 6.05 -22.50
C ASN A 335 21.88 5.88 -23.56
N THR A 336 20.64 6.29 -23.29
CA THR A 336 19.51 6.18 -24.22
C THR A 336 19.38 7.38 -25.15
N ASP A 337 18.75 7.18 -26.30
CA ASP A 337 18.39 8.28 -27.19
C ASP A 337 17.38 9.25 -26.56
N ASP A 338 16.49 8.73 -25.71
CA ASP A 338 15.52 9.53 -24.95
C ASP A 338 16.20 10.51 -23.99
N TRP A 339 17.29 10.09 -23.34
CA TRP A 339 18.10 11.00 -22.53
C TRP A 339 18.75 12.09 -23.38
N ASN A 340 19.34 11.72 -24.52
CA ASN A 340 19.93 12.69 -25.44
C ASN A 340 18.90 13.69 -25.98
N ALA A 341 17.67 13.24 -26.24
CA ALA A 341 16.55 14.11 -26.61
C ALA A 341 16.15 15.02 -25.44
N PHE A 342 15.99 14.46 -24.24
CA PHE A 342 15.67 15.22 -23.02
C PHE A 342 16.67 16.35 -22.76
N VAL A 343 17.97 16.10 -22.94
CA VAL A 343 19.02 17.11 -22.76
C VAL A 343 18.91 18.25 -23.78
N ARG A 344 18.58 17.94 -25.03
CA ARG A 344 18.41 18.95 -26.09
C ARG A 344 17.12 19.76 -25.92
N GLU A 345 16.03 19.10 -25.55
CA GLU A 345 14.70 19.70 -25.48
C GLU A 345 14.48 20.47 -24.18
N CYS A 346 15.08 20.05 -23.07
CA CYS A 346 14.79 20.56 -21.73
C CYS A 346 16.06 20.83 -20.89
N PRO A 347 17.01 21.68 -21.35
CA PRO A 347 18.28 21.92 -20.65
C PRO A 347 18.11 22.49 -19.23
N GLU A 348 17.05 23.26 -18.99
CA GLU A 348 16.73 23.79 -17.65
C GLU A 348 16.35 22.66 -16.67
N LEU A 349 15.58 21.67 -17.13
CA LEU A 349 15.20 20.52 -16.31
C LEU A 349 16.40 19.61 -16.01
N VAL A 350 17.35 19.49 -16.94
CA VAL A 350 18.64 18.81 -16.69
C VAL A 350 19.41 19.54 -15.61
N THR A 351 19.46 20.88 -15.69
CA THR A 351 20.16 21.70 -14.69
C THR A 351 19.54 21.52 -13.31
N ASP A 352 18.22 21.51 -13.21
CA ASP A 352 17.52 21.28 -11.95
C ASP A 352 17.68 19.85 -11.44
N LEU A 353 17.68 18.85 -12.31
CA LEU A 353 18.03 17.47 -11.97
C LEU A 353 19.44 17.40 -11.36
N CYS A 354 20.44 18.01 -12.01
CA CYS A 354 21.81 18.06 -11.49
C CYS A 354 21.89 18.76 -10.13
N LYS A 355 21.22 19.90 -9.94
CA LYS A 355 21.17 20.61 -8.65
C LYS A 355 20.59 19.73 -7.55
N ASN A 356 19.48 19.03 -7.82
CA ASN A 356 18.82 18.16 -6.85
C ASN A 356 19.72 16.98 -6.44
N LEU A 357 20.41 16.35 -7.40
CA LEU A 357 21.35 15.26 -7.13
C LEU A 357 22.57 15.75 -6.31
N LEU A 358 23.12 16.92 -6.64
CA LEU A 358 24.27 17.49 -5.95
C LEU A 358 23.95 17.98 -4.52
N GLN A 359 22.77 18.55 -4.29
CA GLN A 359 22.34 18.99 -2.96
C GLN A 359 22.18 17.80 -2.00
N GLN A 360 21.65 16.67 -2.48
CA GLN A 360 21.47 15.47 -1.64
C GLN A 360 22.79 14.74 -1.34
N TYR A 361 23.78 14.79 -2.24
CA TYR A 361 25.13 14.24 -1.97
C TYR A 361 25.80 14.89 -0.74
N ARG A 362 25.49 16.16 -0.45
CA ARG A 362 25.94 16.83 0.78
C ARG A 362 25.19 16.35 2.02
N SER A 363 23.94 15.90 1.91
CA SER A 363 23.13 15.44 3.04
C SER A 363 23.41 14.00 3.46
N SER A 364 23.96 13.17 2.57
CA SER A 364 24.30 11.76 2.86
C SER A 364 25.72 11.54 3.40
N ASN A 365 26.54 12.60 3.49
CA ASN A 365 27.94 12.55 3.92
C ASN A 365 28.20 13.32 5.24
N TYR A 366 27.15 13.56 6.04
CA TYR A 366 27.24 14.14 7.39
C TYR A 366 26.42 13.34 8.38
#